data_AF-I3ZLD4-F1
#
_entry.id   AF-I3ZLD4-F1
#
_cell.length_a   1.000
_cell.length_b   1.000
_cell.length_c   1.000
_cell.angle_alpha   90.00
_cell.angle_beta   90.00
_cell.angle_gamma   90.00
#
_symmetry.space_group_name_H-M   'P 1'
#
loop_
_entity.id
_entity.type
_entity.pdbx_description
1 polymer ?
#
loop_
_entity_poly.entity_id
_entity_poly.type
_entity_poly.pdbx_seq_one_letter_code
_entity_poly.pdbx_strand_id
1 'polypeptide(L)'
;MQLTIDIPEQELGELDRLTVKTNASREEIVQQALRAFLTTESEQLPEPLVKDPEERDAILQAAFGSWKDFPEDGLAYQERMRQEWVREWDPEWTEEKA
;
A
#
# COMPACT_ATOMS: atom_id res chain seq x y z
N MET A 1 2.66 -7.45 2.94
CA MET A 1 2.46 -6.14 3.60
C MET A 1 1.96 -6.41 5.01
N GLN A 2 2.43 -5.68 6.02
CA GLN A 2 1.98 -5.82 7.40
C GLN A 2 1.15 -4.58 7.80
N LEU A 3 0.05 -4.81 8.51
CA LEU A 3 -0.84 -3.77 9.03
C LEU A 3 -1.09 -4.08 10.52
N THR A 4 -0.94 -3.07 11.38
CA THR A 4 -1.30 -3.16 12.79
C THR A 4 -2.62 -2.43 13.02
N ILE A 5 -3.57 -3.10 13.67
CA ILE A 5 -4.89 -2.56 13.99
C ILE A 5 -5.16 -2.75 15.47
N ASP A 6 -5.84 -1.77 16.07
CA ASP A 6 -6.29 -1.85 17.46
C ASP A 6 -7.65 -2.56 17.50
N ILE A 7 -7.75 -3.62 18.30
CA ILE A 7 -8.97 -4.41 18.47
C ILE A 7 -9.31 -4.41 19.98
N PRO A 8 -10.55 -4.05 20.36
CA PRO A 8 -11.01 -4.16 21.74
C PRO A 8 -10.86 -5.58 22.29
N GLU A 9 -10.51 -5.70 23.58
CA GLU A 9 -10.21 -6.99 24.19
C GLU A 9 -11.40 -7.98 24.17
N GLN A 10 -12.63 -7.46 24.21
CA GLN A 10 -13.84 -8.27 24.04
C GLN A 10 -13.90 -8.93 22.66
N GLU A 11 -13.64 -8.17 21.60
CA GLU A 11 -13.66 -8.66 20.20
C GLU A 11 -12.51 -9.64 19.95
N LEU A 12 -11.34 -9.41 20.56
CA LEU A 12 -10.22 -10.35 20.52
C LEU A 12 -10.59 -11.71 21.15
N GLY A 13 -11.33 -11.70 22.26
CA GLY A 13 -11.84 -12.92 22.89
C GLY A 13 -12.85 -13.68 22.02
N GLU A 14 -13.66 -12.97 21.24
CA GLU A 14 -14.56 -13.60 20.25
C GLU A 14 -13.79 -14.21 19.08
N LEU A 15 -12.75 -13.51 18.59
CA LEU A 15 -11.86 -14.02 17.56
C LEU A 15 -11.16 -15.31 18.00
N ASP A 16 -10.73 -15.39 19.26
CA ASP A 16 -10.13 -16.60 19.82
C ASP A 16 -11.10 -17.78 19.84
N ARG A 17 -12.35 -17.56 20.20
CA ARG A 17 -13.38 -18.61 20.15
C ARG A 17 -13.59 -19.10 18.71
N LEU A 18 -13.54 -18.19 17.74
CA LEU A 18 -13.65 -18.55 16.33
C LEU A 18 -12.46 -19.40 15.88
N THR A 19 -11.22 -19.06 16.26
CA THR A 19 -10.03 -19.88 15.92
C THR A 19 -10.14 -21.31 16.39
N VAL A 20 -10.61 -21.53 17.63
CA VAL A 20 -10.82 -22.88 18.18
C VAL A 20 -11.91 -23.63 17.43
N LYS A 21 -13.01 -22.94 17.07
CA LYS A 21 -14.15 -23.55 16.38
C LYS A 21 -13.83 -23.93 14.93
N THR A 22 -13.12 -23.08 14.20
CA THR A 22 -12.82 -23.27 12.77
C THR A 22 -11.49 -23.99 12.53
N ASN A 23 -10.67 -24.16 13.57
CA ASN A 23 -9.31 -24.68 13.49
C ASN A 23 -8.45 -23.89 12.47
N ALA A 24 -8.59 -22.57 12.50
CA ALA A 24 -7.87 -21.64 11.63
C ALA A 24 -7.13 -20.58 12.47
N SER A 25 -6.09 -19.98 11.89
CA SER A 25 -5.35 -18.91 12.55
C SER A 25 -6.19 -17.63 12.65
N ARG A 26 -5.87 -16.75 13.63
CA ARG A 26 -6.51 -15.43 13.76
C ARG A 26 -6.41 -14.63 12.46
N GLU A 27 -5.23 -14.64 11.84
CA GLU A 27 -4.97 -13.92 10.60
C GLU A 27 -5.83 -14.44 9.45
N GLU A 28 -5.98 -15.76 9.34
CA GLU A 28 -6.82 -16.35 8.30
C GLU A 28 -8.30 -15.99 8.47
N ILE A 29 -8.80 -15.96 9.70
CA ILE A 29 -10.18 -15.51 9.99
C ILE A 29 -10.36 -14.05 9.59
N VAL A 30 -9.41 -13.18 9.93
CA VAL A 30 -9.45 -11.75 9.56
C VAL A 30 -9.39 -11.60 8.03
N GLN A 31 -8.54 -12.37 7.34
CA GLN A 31 -8.48 -12.35 5.88
C GLN A 31 -9.77 -12.85 5.23
N GLN A 32 -10.39 -13.90 5.77
CA GLN A 32 -11.68 -14.40 5.27
C GLN A 32 -12.79 -13.36 5.46
N ALA A 33 -12.87 -12.75 6.66
CA ALA A 33 -13.82 -11.69 6.95
C ALA A 33 -13.62 -10.48 6.03
N LEU A 34 -12.37 -10.06 5.81
CA LEU A 34 -12.03 -8.98 4.90
C LEU A 34 -12.46 -9.29 3.46
N ARG A 35 -12.19 -10.50 2.95
CA ARG A 35 -12.63 -10.92 1.61
C ARG A 35 -14.15 -10.89 1.50
N ALA A 36 -14.86 -11.43 2.48
CA ALA A 36 -16.33 -11.43 2.48
C ALA A 36 -16.91 -10.01 2.52
N PHE A 37 -16.31 -9.13 3.33
CA PHE A 37 -16.69 -7.72 3.41
C PHE A 37 -16.46 -7.01 2.07
N LEU A 38 -15.27 -7.15 1.47
CA LEU A 38 -14.96 -6.54 0.18
C LEU A 38 -15.87 -7.05 -0.94
N THR A 39 -16.21 -8.34 -0.98
CA THR A 39 -17.18 -8.85 -1.96
C THR A 39 -18.54 -8.18 -1.80
N THR A 40 -18.99 -7.98 -0.57
CA THR A 40 -20.30 -7.38 -0.27
C THR A 40 -20.32 -5.88 -0.59
N GLU A 41 -19.29 -5.15 -0.20
CA GLU A 41 -19.19 -3.70 -0.38
C GLU A 41 -18.63 -3.30 -1.74
N SER A 42 -18.21 -4.27 -2.58
CA SER A 42 -17.63 -3.99 -3.91
C SER A 42 -18.57 -3.22 -4.83
N GLU A 43 -19.88 -3.31 -4.63
CA GLU A 43 -20.88 -2.55 -5.39
C GLU A 43 -20.89 -1.05 -5.04
N GLN A 44 -20.44 -0.68 -3.84
CA GLN A 44 -20.40 0.71 -3.36
C GLN A 44 -19.03 1.38 -3.58
N LEU A 45 -18.01 0.60 -3.89
CA LEU A 45 -16.71 1.15 -4.25
C LEU A 45 -16.81 1.84 -5.61
N PRO A 46 -16.18 3.01 -5.78
CA PRO A 46 -16.10 3.65 -7.10
C PRO A 46 -15.53 2.64 -8.10
N GLU A 47 -16.13 2.57 -9.29
CA GLU A 47 -15.68 1.63 -10.32
C GLU A 47 -14.16 1.76 -10.51
N PRO A 48 -13.43 0.62 -10.54
CA PRO A 48 -12.00 0.68 -10.76
C PRO A 48 -11.74 1.39 -12.10
N LEU A 49 -10.76 2.30 -12.09
CA LEU A 49 -10.35 3.08 -13.27
C LEU A 49 -10.03 2.19 -14.48
N VAL A 50 -9.64 0.93 -14.22
CA VAL A 50 -9.40 -0.12 -15.20
C VAL A 50 -10.27 -1.32 -14.84
N LYS A 51 -11.19 -1.69 -15.74
CA LYS A 51 -12.21 -2.73 -15.50
C LYS A 51 -11.68 -4.14 -15.75
N ASP A 52 -10.71 -4.29 -16.64
CA ASP A 52 -10.09 -5.57 -16.95
C ASP A 52 -9.04 -5.92 -15.88
N PRO A 53 -9.21 -7.03 -15.14
CA PRO A 53 -8.24 -7.48 -14.14
C PRO A 53 -6.85 -7.71 -14.72
N GLU A 54 -6.73 -8.23 -15.95
CA GLU A 54 -5.43 -8.51 -16.58
C GLU A 54 -4.73 -7.20 -16.95
N GLU A 55 -5.47 -6.24 -17.50
CA GLU A 55 -4.95 -4.90 -17.82
C GLU A 55 -4.52 -4.16 -16.56
N ARG A 56 -5.34 -4.22 -15.49
CA ARG A 56 -5.01 -3.62 -14.20
C ARG A 56 -3.72 -4.21 -13.64
N ASP A 57 -3.60 -5.54 -13.62
CA ASP A 57 -2.41 -6.20 -13.10
C ASP A 57 -1.18 -5.91 -13.98
N ALA A 58 -1.35 -5.82 -15.31
CA ALA A 58 -0.29 -5.39 -16.22
C ALA A 58 0.16 -3.95 -15.96
N ILE A 59 -0.77 -3.02 -15.70
CA ILE A 59 -0.46 -1.62 -15.34
C ILE A 59 0.27 -1.56 -14.00
N LEU A 60 -0.20 -2.30 -13.00
CA LEU A 60 0.46 -2.37 -11.70
C LEU A 60 1.87 -2.95 -11.84
N GLN A 61 2.04 -4.04 -12.59
CA GLN A 61 3.36 -4.63 -12.86
C GLN A 61 4.26 -3.70 -13.67
N ALA A 62 3.72 -2.96 -14.64
CA ALA A 62 4.47 -1.97 -15.39
C ALA A 62 4.93 -0.84 -14.45
N ALA A 63 4.07 -0.33 -13.58
CA ALA A 63 4.40 0.72 -12.62
C ALA A 63 5.42 0.26 -11.57
N PHE A 64 5.23 -0.93 -10.98
CA PHE A 64 6.14 -1.52 -10.01
C PHE A 64 7.42 -2.02 -10.69
N GLY A 65 8.45 -1.19 -10.66
CA GLY A 65 9.74 -1.51 -11.29
C GLY A 65 9.97 -0.81 -12.62
N SER A 66 9.08 0.09 -13.05
CA SER A 66 9.34 1.06 -14.14
C SER A 66 10.69 1.77 -13.96
N TRP A 67 11.14 1.95 -12.71
CA TRP A 67 12.39 2.64 -12.38
C TRP A 67 13.63 1.74 -12.50
N LYS A 68 13.45 0.42 -12.62
CA LYS A 68 14.56 -0.54 -12.75
C LYS A 68 15.34 -0.34 -14.04
N ASP A 69 14.62 -0.09 -15.12
CA ASP A 69 15.21 0.15 -16.44
C ASP A 69 15.39 1.65 -16.72
N PHE A 70 15.28 2.50 -15.68
CA PHE A 70 15.53 3.91 -15.81
C PHE A 70 17.03 4.12 -16.11
N PRO A 71 17.37 4.88 -17.16
CA PRO A 71 18.75 4.99 -17.63
C PRO A 71 19.65 5.84 -16.72
N GLU A 72 19.07 6.53 -15.74
CA GLU A 72 19.77 7.35 -14.76
C GLU A 72 19.84 6.59 -13.42
N ASP A 73 20.97 6.67 -12.75
CA ASP A 73 21.10 6.17 -11.38
C ASP A 73 20.06 6.85 -10.46
N GLY A 74 19.43 6.07 -9.59
CA GLY A 74 18.32 6.57 -8.76
C GLY A 74 18.72 7.68 -7.81
N LEU A 75 19.96 7.69 -7.31
CA LEU A 75 20.48 8.75 -6.45
C LEU A 75 20.79 10.01 -7.27
N ALA A 76 21.42 9.86 -8.44
CA ALA A 76 21.66 10.96 -9.36
C ALA A 76 20.35 11.63 -9.82
N TYR A 77 19.33 10.83 -10.14
CA TYR A 77 17.98 11.32 -10.49
C TYR A 77 17.35 12.11 -9.34
N GLN A 78 17.44 11.58 -8.11
CA GLN A 78 16.92 12.27 -6.92
C GLN A 78 17.65 13.59 -6.64
N GLU A 79 18.97 13.62 -6.79
CA GLU A 79 19.77 14.84 -6.63
C GLU A 79 19.42 15.88 -7.69
N ARG A 80 19.26 15.48 -8.96
CA ARG A 80 18.82 16.37 -10.04
C ARG A 80 17.42 16.93 -9.77
N MET A 81 16.47 16.08 -9.40
CA MET A 81 15.12 16.53 -9.02
C MET A 81 15.13 17.49 -7.83
N ARG A 82 15.99 17.24 -6.83
CA ARG A 82 16.15 18.12 -5.67
C ARG A 82 16.73 19.48 -6.07
N GLN A 83 17.64 19.50 -7.04
CA GLN A 83 18.17 20.74 -7.61
C GLN A 83 17.13 21.52 -8.41
N GLU A 84 16.15 20.86 -9.03
CA GLU A 84 15.01 21.53 -9.69
C GLU A 84 14.07 22.21 -8.69
N TRP A 85 14.11 21.82 -7.41
CA TRP A 85 13.33 22.44 -6.33
C TRP A 85 14.02 23.68 -5.74
N VAL A 86 14.77 24.45 -6.55
CA VAL A 86 15.22 25.79 -6.14
C VAL A 86 13.99 26.58 -5.72
N ARG A 87 13.90 26.85 -4.41
CA ARG A 87 12.87 27.69 -3.85
C ARG A 87 13.22 29.13 -4.19
N GLU A 88 12.48 29.74 -5.11
CA GLU A 88 12.67 31.16 -5.48
C GLU A 88 12.63 32.11 -4.26
N TRP A 89 12.08 31.66 -3.13
CA TRP A 89 11.90 32.41 -1.90
C TRP A 89 12.97 32.17 -0.81
N ASP A 90 13.96 31.29 -1.02
CA ASP A 90 14.96 30.95 0.01
C ASP A 90 16.40 30.86 -0.57
N PRO A 91 17.05 32.00 -0.83
CA PRO A 91 18.34 32.07 -1.51
C PRO A 91 19.55 31.69 -0.64
N GLU A 92 19.37 31.51 0.67
CA GLU A 92 20.45 31.20 1.63
C GLU A 92 20.47 29.73 2.08
N TRP A 93 19.57 28.90 1.56
CA TRP A 93 19.53 27.48 1.93
C TRP A 93 20.79 26.75 1.46
N THR A 94 21.63 26.36 2.41
CA THR A 94 22.75 25.43 2.19
C THR A 94 22.39 24.08 2.79
N GLU A 95 22.49 23.02 1.98
CA GLU A 95 22.30 21.64 2.41
C GLU A 95 23.33 21.29 3.49
N GLU A 96 22.93 21.28 4.77
CA GLU A 96 23.79 20.79 5.84
C GLU A 96 23.98 19.28 5.64
N LYS A 97 25.17 18.89 5.17
CA LYS A 97 25.57 17.50 5.04
C LYS A 97 25.57 16.84 6.42
N ALA A 98 24.69 15.86 6.60
CA ALA A 98 24.69 14.93 7.73
C ALA A 98 25.89 13.97 7.67
#